data_AF-A0A402A6D2-F1
#
_entry.id   AF-A0A402A6D2-F1
#
_cell.length_a   1.000
_cell.length_b   1.000
_cell.length_c   1.000
_cell.angle_alpha   90.00
_cell.angle_beta   90.00
_cell.angle_gamma   90.00
#
_symmetry.space_group_name_H-M   'P 1'
#
loop_
_entity.id
_entity.type
_entity.pdbx_description
1 polymer ?
#
loop_
_entity_poly.entity_id
_entity_poly.type
_entity_poly.pdbx_seq_one_letter_code
_entity_poly.pdbx_strand_id
1 'polypeptide(L)'
;MRTSELGHPRRQVGLLQLGVMFFTLMTAFIHIYLAVQPGEELRTWFILNGIGYIVLLISLFLPQLAAYHRPLCYTLIAYTALTIILWFIFGQPSDAIGFATKGIELILIGLLILESRRPYAGSKESPSLPVH
;
A
#
# COMPACT_ATOMS: atom_id res chain seq x y z
N MET A 1 -2.49 -46.87 3.18
CA MET A 1 -1.29 -46.03 3.01
C MET A 1 -1.75 -44.63 2.63
N ARG A 2 -1.60 -43.64 3.53
CA ARG A 2 -2.05 -42.25 3.36
C ARG A 2 -0.83 -41.42 2.99
N THR A 3 -0.69 -41.02 1.73
CA THR A 3 0.33 -40.05 1.32
C THR A 3 -0.18 -38.66 1.68
N SER A 4 0.51 -38.04 2.63
CA SER A 4 0.40 -36.63 2.98
C SER A 4 0.84 -35.77 1.80
N GLU A 5 -0.13 -35.29 1.03
CA GLU A 5 0.04 -34.16 0.11
C GLU A 5 0.36 -32.92 0.97
N LEU A 6 1.66 -32.68 1.17
CA LEU A 6 2.20 -31.42 1.72
C LEU A 6 1.97 -30.33 0.68
N GLY A 7 0.73 -29.88 0.56
CA GLY A 7 0.37 -28.66 -0.15
C GLY A 7 1.09 -27.50 0.50
N HIS A 8 2.23 -27.09 -0.07
CA HIS A 8 2.85 -25.82 0.26
C HIS A 8 1.77 -24.75 0.05
N PRO A 9 1.39 -23.98 1.08
CA PRO A 9 0.50 -22.85 0.89
C PRO A 9 1.23 -21.88 -0.03
N ARG A 10 0.93 -21.94 -1.34
CA ARG A 10 1.38 -20.92 -2.27
C ARG A 10 0.77 -19.62 -1.72
N ARG A 11 1.59 -18.76 -1.12
CA ARG A 11 1.25 -17.34 -0.99
C ARG A 11 1.08 -16.83 -2.41
N GLN A 12 -0.11 -16.95 -2.96
CA GLN A 12 -0.44 -16.36 -4.24
C GLN A 12 -0.52 -14.86 -3.98
N VAL A 13 0.62 -14.18 -4.13
CA VAL A 13 0.65 -12.73 -4.17
C VAL A 13 -0.16 -12.36 -5.40
N GLY A 14 -1.39 -11.90 -5.18
CA GLY A 14 -2.29 -11.55 -6.26
C GLY A 14 -1.70 -10.40 -7.07
N LEU A 15 -2.02 -10.33 -8.37
CA LEU A 15 -1.57 -9.25 -9.25
C LEU A 15 -1.82 -7.84 -8.66
N LEU A 16 -2.92 -7.69 -7.91
CA LEU A 16 -3.26 -6.49 -7.15
C LEU A 16 -2.24 -6.16 -6.05
N GLN A 17 -1.80 -7.14 -5.27
CA GLN A 17 -0.79 -6.94 -4.22
C GLN A 17 0.57 -6.59 -4.81
N LEU A 18 0.93 -7.22 -5.94
CA LEU A 18 2.13 -6.85 -6.67
C LEU A 18 2.04 -5.40 -7.18
N GLY A 19 0.87 -4.99 -7.66
CA GLY A 19 0.59 -3.60 -8.03
C GLY A 19 0.76 -2.65 -6.84
N VAL A 20 0.08 -2.90 -5.72
CA VAL A 20 0.21 -2.08 -4.50
C VAL A 20 1.66 -1.98 -4.07
N MET A 21 2.39 -3.10 -4.05
CA MET A 21 3.80 -3.14 -3.69
C MET A 21 4.65 -2.30 -4.64
N PHE A 22 4.51 -2.52 -5.96
CA PHE A 22 5.26 -1.80 -6.98
C PHE A 22 5.02 -0.29 -6.90
N PHE A 23 3.75 0.14 -6.90
CA PHE A 23 3.41 1.56 -6.85
C PHE A 23 3.84 2.21 -5.53
N THR A 24 3.72 1.52 -4.40
CA THR A 24 4.18 2.04 -3.11
C THR A 24 5.70 2.23 -3.07
N LEU A 25 6.46 1.24 -3.57
CA LEU A 25 7.92 1.32 -3.65
C LEU A 25 8.37 2.41 -4.62
N MET A 26 7.72 2.52 -5.78
CA MET A 26 7.99 3.57 -6.75
C MET A 26 7.75 4.96 -6.14
N THR A 27 6.64 5.16 -5.45
CA THR A 27 6.36 6.42 -4.74
C THR A 27 7.41 6.70 -3.66
N ALA A 28 7.76 5.71 -2.83
CA ALA A 28 8.79 5.87 -1.81
C ALA A 28 10.14 6.28 -2.42
N PHE A 29 10.55 5.61 -3.51
CA PHE A 29 11.77 5.92 -4.23
C PHE A 29 11.78 7.35 -4.76
N ILE A 30 10.68 7.82 -5.35
CA ILE A 30 10.57 9.20 -5.85
C ILE A 30 10.74 10.21 -4.70
N HIS A 31 10.15 9.96 -3.54
CA HIS A 31 10.31 10.87 -2.39
C HIS A 31 11.76 10.91 -1.90
N ILE A 32 12.43 9.76 -1.80
CA ILE A 32 13.86 9.72 -1.45
C ILE A 32 14.72 10.38 -2.52
N TYR A 33 14.38 10.22 -3.81
CA TYR A 33 15.05 10.88 -4.91
C TYR A 33 14.93 12.41 -4.84
N LEU A 34 13.72 12.94 -4.59
CA LEU A 34 13.50 14.37 -4.38
C LEU A 34 14.28 14.87 -3.15
N ALA A 35 14.29 14.09 -2.07
CA ALA A 35 15.05 14.43 -0.87
C ALA A 35 16.56 14.57 -1.09
N VAL A 36 17.16 13.87 -2.07
CA VAL A 36 18.61 13.97 -2.33
C VAL A 36 18.96 15.08 -3.31
N GLN A 37 17.97 15.74 -3.93
CA GLN A 37 18.26 16.81 -4.88
C GLN A 37 18.93 18.02 -4.20
N PRO A 38 19.84 18.71 -4.91
CA PRO A 38 20.47 19.92 -4.42
C PRO A 38 19.45 21.07 -4.37
N GLY A 39 19.49 21.87 -3.30
CA GLY A 39 18.56 22.99 -3.11
C GLY A 39 17.16 22.61 -2.59
N GLU A 40 16.90 21.32 -2.33
CA GLU A 40 15.62 20.89 -1.75
C GLU A 40 15.50 21.32 -0.27
N GLU A 41 14.60 22.25 -0.01
CA GLU A 41 14.31 22.80 1.33
C GLU A 41 13.44 21.85 2.17
N LEU A 42 12.58 21.04 1.53
CA LEU A 42 11.68 20.10 2.21
C LEU A 42 12.29 18.71 2.37
N ARG A 43 13.62 18.59 2.27
CA ARG A 43 14.38 17.33 2.32
C ARG A 43 13.93 16.40 3.45
N THR A 44 13.82 16.92 4.67
CA THR A 44 13.41 16.12 5.83
C THR A 44 12.01 15.55 5.65
N TRP A 45 11.07 16.34 5.13
CA TRP A 45 9.70 15.89 4.86
C TRP A 45 9.65 14.83 3.77
N PHE A 46 10.45 14.96 2.72
CA PHE A 46 10.58 13.95 1.67
C PHE A 46 11.18 12.63 2.19
N ILE A 47 12.19 12.68 3.06
CA ILE A 47 12.75 11.48 3.71
C ILE A 47 11.69 10.80 4.58
N LEU A 48 11.00 11.57 5.42
CA LEU A 48 9.92 11.04 6.26
C LEU A 48 8.80 10.42 5.41
N ASN A 49 8.48 11.01 4.26
CA ASN A 49 7.53 10.44 3.30
C ASN A 49 7.99 9.09 2.75
N GLY A 50 9.22 9.01 2.24
CA GLY A 50 9.78 7.76 1.74
C GLY A 50 9.79 6.65 2.80
N ILE A 51 10.22 6.99 4.02
CA ILE A 51 10.22 6.05 5.15
C ILE A 51 8.79 5.62 5.52
N GLY A 52 7.84 6.56 5.60
CA GLY A 52 6.45 6.28 5.95
C GLY A 52 5.81 5.29 4.97
N TYR A 53 6.03 5.47 3.66
CA TYR A 53 5.57 4.51 2.64
C TYR A 53 6.17 3.12 2.86
N ILE A 54 7.48 3.01 3.12
CA ILE A 54 8.15 1.72 3.35
C ILE A 54 7.60 1.04 4.60
N VAL A 55 7.46 1.77 5.71
CA VAL A 55 6.95 1.22 6.98
C VAL A 55 5.51 0.73 6.84
N LEU A 56 4.65 1.51 6.20
CA LEU A 56 3.25 1.11 5.96
C LEU A 56 3.17 -0.09 5.01
N LEU A 57 4.02 -0.13 3.98
CA LEU A 57 4.11 -1.27 3.08
C LEU A 57 4.51 -2.54 3.82
N ILE A 58 5.59 -2.50 4.62
CA ILE A 58 6.04 -3.65 5.41
C ILE A 58 4.92 -4.10 6.35
N SER A 59 4.25 -3.16 7.01
CA SER A 59 3.12 -3.45 7.91
C SER A 59 1.99 -4.20 7.21
N LEU A 60 1.69 -3.85 5.95
CA LEU A 60 0.63 -4.50 5.16
C LEU A 60 0.93 -5.98 4.87
N PHE A 61 2.21 -6.34 4.70
CA PHE A 61 2.63 -7.71 4.40
C PHE A 61 3.05 -8.51 5.65
N LEU A 62 2.99 -7.89 6.84
CA LEU A 62 3.42 -8.53 8.07
C LEU A 62 2.31 -9.45 8.61
N PRO A 63 2.54 -10.77 8.77
CA PRO A 63 1.49 -11.71 9.13
C PRO A 63 0.90 -11.44 10.53
N GLN A 64 1.70 -10.89 11.45
CA GLN A 64 1.24 -10.47 12.77
C GLN A 64 0.18 -9.35 12.70
N LEU A 65 0.18 -8.54 11.63
CA LEU A 65 -0.77 -7.45 11.40
C LEU A 65 -1.86 -7.82 10.39
N ALA A 66 -2.02 -9.10 10.04
CA ALA A 66 -3.04 -9.54 9.09
C ALA A 66 -4.47 -9.12 9.51
N ALA A 67 -4.76 -9.10 10.82
CA ALA A 67 -6.02 -8.60 11.36
C ALA A 67 -6.26 -7.09 11.09
N TYR A 68 -5.18 -6.32 10.93
CA TYR A 68 -5.17 -4.89 10.66
C TYR A 68 -4.99 -4.56 9.18
N HIS A 69 -5.08 -5.54 8.27
CA HIS A 69 -4.86 -5.31 6.84
C HIS A 69 -5.77 -4.22 6.27
N ARG A 70 -7.07 -4.24 6.61
CA ARG A 70 -8.02 -3.19 6.17
C ARG A 70 -7.69 -1.79 6.72
N PRO A 71 -7.51 -1.59 8.05
CA PRO A 71 -7.12 -0.28 8.55
C PRO A 71 -5.78 0.17 7.98
N LEU A 72 -4.80 -0.72 7.79
CA LEU A 72 -3.52 -0.38 7.13
C LEU A 72 -3.71 0.11 5.69
N CYS A 73 -4.59 -0.52 4.90
CA CYS A 73 -4.95 0.00 3.58
C CYS A 73 -5.52 1.41 3.68
N TYR A 74 -6.46 1.67 4.60
CA TYR A 74 -7.04 3.00 4.78
C TYR A 74 -6.00 4.01 5.27
N THR A 75 -5.09 3.62 6.15
CA THR A 75 -3.97 4.47 6.59
C THR A 75 -3.07 4.83 5.42
N LEU A 76 -2.71 3.85 4.57
CA LEU A 76 -1.88 4.12 3.40
C LEU A 76 -2.61 4.99 2.36
N ILE A 77 -3.92 4.84 2.20
CA ILE A 77 -4.75 5.75 1.38
C ILE A 77 -4.71 7.17 1.96
N ALA A 78 -4.99 7.34 3.25
CA ALA A 78 -5.02 8.64 3.90
C ALA A 78 -3.64 9.32 3.84
N TYR A 79 -2.58 8.55 4.05
CA TYR A 79 -1.20 9.02 3.91
C TYR A 79 -0.89 9.48 2.49
N THR A 80 -1.26 8.70 1.49
CA THR A 80 -1.08 9.06 0.07
C THR A 80 -1.90 10.30 -0.32
N ALA A 81 -3.12 10.43 0.20
CA ALA A 81 -3.92 11.62 -0.02
C ALA A 81 -3.27 12.86 0.62
N LEU A 82 -2.67 12.71 1.80
CA LEU A 82 -1.96 13.79 2.48
C LEU A 82 -0.75 14.26 1.67
N THR A 83 0.03 13.37 1.06
CA THR A 83 1.18 13.77 0.21
C THR A 83 0.74 14.53 -1.05
N ILE A 84 -0.43 14.19 -1.61
CA ILE A 84 -1.04 14.94 -2.70
C ILE A 84 -1.42 16.36 -2.22
N ILE A 85 -2.13 16.47 -1.10
CA ILE A 85 -2.56 17.77 -0.55
C ILE A 85 -1.36 18.65 -0.21
N LEU A 86 -0.35 18.11 0.47
CA LEU A 86 0.86 18.85 0.83
C LEU A 86 1.60 19.37 -0.40
N TRP A 87 1.62 18.61 -1.50
CA TRP A 87 2.20 19.08 -2.75
C TRP A 87 1.40 20.21 -3.39
N PHE A 88 0.07 20.24 -3.28
CA PHE A 88 -0.70 21.39 -3.76
C PHE A 88 -0.44 22.67 -2.92
N ILE A 89 -0.08 22.52 -1.65
CA ILE A 89 0.17 23.65 -0.74
C ILE A 89 1.61 24.16 -0.87
N PHE A 90 2.59 23.25 -0.90
CA PHE A 90 4.02 23.57 -0.83
C PHE A 90 4.80 23.25 -2.10
N GLY A 91 4.25 22.43 -2.99
CA GLY A 91 4.92 22.01 -4.22
C GLY A 91 4.92 23.10 -5.28
N GLN A 92 5.91 23.03 -6.18
CA GLN A 92 5.97 23.93 -7.33
C GLN A 92 5.08 23.39 -8.46
N PRO A 93 4.06 24.13 -8.91
CA PRO A 93 3.10 23.65 -9.91
C PRO A 93 3.70 23.44 -11.32
N SER A 94 4.96 23.82 -11.56
CA SER A 94 5.63 23.70 -12.86
C SER A 94 6.48 22.44 -13.03
N ASP A 95 6.62 21.60 -12.00
CA ASP A 95 7.46 20.41 -12.06
C ASP A 95 6.73 19.21 -12.69
N ALA A 96 7.17 18.83 -13.89
CA ALA A 96 6.67 17.65 -14.60
C ALA A 96 6.77 16.35 -13.78
N ILE A 97 7.85 16.22 -12.97
CA ILE A 97 8.04 15.08 -12.06
C ILE A 97 6.95 15.08 -10.97
N GLY A 98 6.55 16.25 -10.48
CA GLY A 98 5.47 16.39 -9.49
C GLY A 98 4.15 15.82 -10.01
N PHE A 99 3.73 16.22 -11.21
CA PHE A 99 2.49 15.70 -11.83
C PHE A 99 2.55 14.19 -12.09
N ALA A 100 3.67 13.68 -12.60
CA ALA A 100 3.84 12.25 -12.83
C ALA A 100 3.71 11.46 -11.51
N THR A 101 4.32 11.97 -10.44
CA THR A 101 4.23 11.39 -9.09
C THR A 101 2.79 11.37 -8.59
N LYS A 102 2.01 12.44 -8.82
CA LYS A 102 0.60 12.48 -8.42
C LYS A 102 -0.25 11.48 -9.17
N GLY A 103 0.04 11.24 -10.44
CA GLY A 103 -0.60 10.17 -11.22
C GLY A 103 -0.36 8.78 -10.61
N ILE A 104 0.88 8.49 -10.21
CA ILE A 104 1.28 7.23 -9.55
C ILE A 104 0.58 7.08 -8.19
N GLU A 105 0.55 8.14 -7.39
CA GLU A 105 -0.14 8.17 -6.09
C GLU A 105 -1.67 7.95 -6.23
N LEU A 106 -2.30 8.51 -7.26
CA LEU A 106 -3.71 8.27 -7.55
C LEU A 106 -3.98 6.82 -7.97
N ILE A 107 -3.12 6.23 -8.79
CA ILE A 107 -3.22 4.80 -9.15
C ILE A 107 -3.09 3.94 -7.88
N LEU A 108 -2.11 4.25 -7.01
CA LEU A 108 -1.92 3.55 -5.74
C LEU A 108 -3.17 3.60 -4.87
N ILE A 109 -3.79 4.77 -4.71
CA ILE A 109 -5.05 4.92 -3.97
C ILE A 109 -6.14 4.01 -4.56
N GLY A 110 -6.28 3.98 -5.89
CA GLY A 110 -7.22 3.09 -6.58
C GLY A 110 -6.97 1.63 -6.23
N LEU A 111 -5.73 1.16 -6.32
CA LEU A 111 -5.36 -0.22 -5.99
C LEU A 111 -5.63 -0.55 -4.53
N LEU A 112 -5.35 0.36 -3.59
CA LEU A 112 -5.61 0.17 -2.16
C LEU A 112 -7.11 0.11 -1.84
N ILE A 113 -7.94 0.89 -2.54
CA ILE A 113 -9.39 0.79 -2.42
C ILE A 113 -9.85 -0.60 -2.87
N LEU A 114 -9.32 -1.12 -3.98
CA LEU A 114 -9.64 -2.47 -4.44
C LEU A 114 -9.16 -3.54 -3.45
N GLU A 115 -7.96 -3.38 -2.89
CA GLU A 115 -7.38 -4.33 -1.93
C GLU A 115 -8.16 -4.34 -0.60
N SER A 116 -8.60 -3.17 -0.11
CA SER A 116 -9.41 -3.08 1.12
C SER A 116 -10.77 -3.79 1.02
N ARG A 117 -11.32 -3.88 -0.19
CA ARG A 117 -12.62 -4.51 -0.48
C ARG A 117 -12.55 -6.03 -0.62
N ARG A 118 -11.35 -6.64 -0.61
CA ARG A 118 -11.24 -8.10 -0.68
C ARG A 118 -11.91 -8.76 0.54
N PRO A 119 -12.78 -9.76 0.34
CA PRO A 119 -13.31 -10.56 1.42
C PRO A 119 -12.20 -11.41 2.04
N TYR A 120 -12.07 -11.41 3.36
CA TYR A 120 -11.30 -12.42 4.06
C TYR A 120 -12.00 -13.77 3.82
N ALA A 121 -11.28 -14.76 3.30
CA ALA A 121 -11.81 -16.11 3.07
C ALA A 121 -12.02 -16.81 4.42
N GLY A 122 -13.11 -16.47 5.11
CA GLY A 122 -13.46 -17.04 6.41
C GLY A 122 -14.88 -16.73 6.89
N SER A 123 -15.74 -16.11 6.06
CA SER A 123 -17.14 -15.80 6.44
C SER A 123 -18.19 -16.71 5.78
N LYS A 124 -17.79 -17.91 5.36
CA LYS A 124 -18.67 -19.02 4.97
C LYS A 124 -18.03 -20.25 5.62
N GLU A 125 -18.63 -21.06 6.49
CA GLU A 125 -20.00 -21.50 6.64
C GLU A 125 -20.22 -21.88 8.13
N SER A 126 -21.36 -21.56 8.73
CA SER A 126 -21.91 -22.41 9.78
C SER A 126 -23.21 -22.98 9.21
N PRO A 127 -23.19 -24.19 8.64
CA PRO A 127 -24.41 -24.91 8.35
C PRO A 127 -25.11 -25.15 9.69
N SER A 128 -26.18 -24.38 9.93
CA SER A 128 -27.17 -24.69 10.95
C SER A 128 -27.71 -26.09 10.65
N LEU A 129 -27.21 -27.09 11.37
CA LEU A 129 -27.73 -28.46 11.31
C LEU A 129 -29.23 -28.42 11.63
N PRO A 130 -30.09 -29.09 10.83
CA PRO A 130 -31.45 -29.32 11.25
C PRO A 130 -31.43 -30.23 12.48
N VAL A 131 -31.91 -29.69 13.60
CA VAL A 131 -32.22 -30.48 14.79
C VAL A 131 -33.46 -31.31 14.43
N HIS A 132 -33.25 -32.61 14.26
CA HIS A 132 -34.32 -33.60 14.29
C HIS A 132 -34.59 -34.01 15.74
#